data_AF-A0A3Q1I0B6-F1
#
_entry.id   AF-A0A3Q1I0B6-F1
#
_cell.length_a   1.000
_cell.length_b   1.000
_cell.length_c   1.000
_cell.angle_alpha   90.00
_cell.angle_beta   90.00
_cell.angle_gamma   90.00
#
_symmetry.space_group_name_H-M   'P 1'
#
loop_
_entity.id
_entity.type
_entity.pdbx_description
1 polymer ?
#
loop_
_entity_poly.entity_id
_entity_poly.type
_entity_poly.pdbx_seq_one_letter_code
_entity_poly.pdbx_strand_id
1 'polypeptide(L)'
;LRVQTITTLINHKDKPKKSERTLAAIHRVGQAVSVAVGRFVAVGEAIATENQELKDEMGQACFEARRAGDAIAQLTDVGSAVPSQSDGRVTVFSDRTGMVKAARLLLSSVTKVLVLADRIVIKQIITSRNKVLVTLDHLERVSTFQEFVQIFSQFGNEMVEFAHLTGDRQNVRPEG
;
A
#
# COMPACT_ATOMS: atom_id res chain seq x y z
N LEU A 1 19.28 -4.85 32.00
CA LEU A 1 18.59 -4.32 33.20
C LEU A 1 19.55 -3.42 33.97
N ARG A 2 19.44 -2.09 33.80
CA ARG A 2 19.82 -1.10 34.82
C ARG A 2 19.27 0.26 34.41
N VAL A 3 18.38 0.73 35.28
CA VAL A 3 17.62 1.98 35.26
C VAL A 3 18.56 3.09 35.75
N GLN A 4 19.35 3.73 34.89
CA GLN A 4 20.22 4.86 35.30
C GLN A 4 20.46 5.95 34.24
N THR A 5 19.52 6.21 33.33
CA THR A 5 19.58 7.40 32.45
C THR A 5 18.24 8.16 32.42
N ILE A 6 17.61 8.32 33.60
CA ILE A 6 16.33 9.05 33.74
C ILE A 6 16.48 10.44 34.40
N THR A 7 17.65 10.86 34.90
CA THR A 7 17.71 12.08 35.74
C THR A 7 18.51 13.25 35.17
N THR A 8 18.85 13.27 33.87
CA THR A 8 19.67 14.35 33.28
C THR A 8 19.02 15.06 32.09
N LEU A 9 17.68 15.16 32.07
CA LEU A 9 16.95 16.00 31.11
C LEU A 9 15.95 16.94 31.80
N ILE A 10 16.17 17.27 33.09
CA ILE A 10 15.34 18.20 33.87
C ILE A 10 15.93 19.62 33.91
N ASN A 11 17.12 19.83 33.36
CA ASN A 11 17.76 21.13 33.38
C ASN A 11 18.19 21.52 31.97
N HIS A 12 17.31 22.22 31.25
CA HIS A 12 17.68 23.34 30.38
C HIS A 12 16.42 24.12 30.06
N LYS A 13 16.26 25.15 30.88
CA LYS A 13 15.36 26.27 30.76
C LYS A 13 15.84 27.12 29.57
N ASP A 14 15.27 26.88 28.39
CA ASP A 14 15.07 27.87 27.32
C ASP A 14 14.53 27.13 26.08
N LYS A 15 13.28 27.40 25.72
CA LYS A 15 12.70 26.90 24.47
C LYS A 15 13.34 27.67 23.31
N PRO A 16 14.12 27.06 22.40
CA PRO A 16 14.26 27.66 21.10
C PRO A 16 12.92 27.47 20.40
N LYS A 17 12.30 28.58 19.98
CA LYS A 17 11.26 28.56 18.95
C LYS A 17 11.76 27.60 17.85
N LYS A 18 11.02 26.53 17.54
CA LYS A 18 11.37 25.63 16.42
C LYS A 18 11.69 26.53 15.22
N SER A 19 12.89 26.43 14.67
CA SER A 19 13.30 27.24 13.53
C SER A 19 12.27 27.06 12.42
N GLU A 20 11.88 28.13 11.75
CA GLU A 20 10.98 28.14 10.59
C GLU A 20 11.38 27.07 9.55
N ARG A 21 12.69 26.80 9.42
CA ARG A 21 13.24 25.69 8.63
C ARG A 21 12.75 24.31 9.04
N THR A 22 12.63 24.02 10.34
CA THR A 22 12.15 22.72 10.85
C THR A 22 10.67 22.53 10.58
N LEU A 23 9.86 23.59 10.68
CA LEU A 23 8.44 23.53 10.35
C LEU A 23 8.22 23.32 8.85
N ALA A 24 8.96 24.04 8.00
CA ALA A 24 8.94 23.85 6.56
C ALA A 24 9.34 22.43 6.13
N ALA A 25 10.34 21.83 6.81
CA ALA A 25 10.74 20.45 6.58
C ALA A 25 9.63 19.45 6.93
N ILE A 26 8.95 19.64 8.07
CA ILE A 26 7.84 18.77 8.51
C ILE A 26 6.67 18.83 7.53
N HIS A 27 6.27 20.04 7.11
CA HIS A 27 5.22 20.23 6.11
C HIS A 27 5.57 19.52 4.79
N ARG A 28 6.80 19.68 4.31
CA ARG A 28 7.26 19.02 3.08
C ARG A 28 7.20 17.49 3.18
N VAL A 29 7.52 16.93 4.35
CA VAL A 29 7.42 15.48 4.59
C VAL A 29 5.97 15.01 4.51
N GLY A 30 5.03 15.68 5.17
CA GLY A 30 3.61 15.26 5.11
C GLY A 30 3.03 15.33 3.70
N GLN A 31 3.37 16.38 2.92
CA GLN A 31 3.00 16.46 1.50
C GLN A 31 3.59 15.31 0.68
N ALA A 32 4.87 15.00 0.88
CA ALA A 32 5.52 13.88 0.20
C ALA A 32 4.85 12.54 0.53
N VAL A 33 4.43 12.36 1.79
CA VAL A 33 3.67 11.17 2.22
C VAL A 33 2.33 11.08 1.50
N SER A 34 1.51 12.14 1.49
CA SER A 34 0.21 12.11 0.79
C SER A 34 0.37 11.80 -0.70
N VAL A 35 1.35 12.41 -1.38
CA VAL A 35 1.65 12.11 -2.79
C VAL A 35 2.05 10.64 -3.00
N ALA A 36 2.95 10.12 -2.15
CA ALA A 36 3.39 8.72 -2.24
C ALA A 36 2.23 7.74 -2.02
N VAL A 37 1.38 8.01 -1.03
CA VAL A 37 0.18 7.22 -0.75
C VAL A 37 -0.81 7.30 -1.92
N GLY A 38 -0.97 8.48 -2.53
CA GLY A 38 -1.83 8.64 -3.70
C GLY A 38 -1.41 7.77 -4.88
N ARG A 39 -0.10 7.65 -5.13
CA ARG A 39 0.48 6.76 -6.16
C ARG A 39 0.30 5.29 -5.80
N PHE A 40 0.57 4.93 -4.54
CA PHE A 40 0.37 3.57 -4.04
C PHE A 40 -1.09 3.11 -4.21
N VAL A 41 -2.03 3.96 -3.84
CA VAL A 41 -3.47 3.70 -3.98
C VAL A 41 -3.88 3.53 -5.43
N ALA A 42 -3.37 4.35 -6.36
CA ALA A 42 -3.68 4.20 -7.79
C ALA A 42 -3.26 2.82 -8.33
N VAL A 43 -2.13 2.29 -7.86
CA VAL A 43 -1.69 0.92 -8.20
C VAL A 43 -2.63 -0.12 -7.57
N GLY A 44 -3.00 0.04 -6.29
CA GLY A 44 -3.94 -0.86 -5.62
C GLY A 44 -5.32 -0.90 -6.28
N GLU A 45 -5.83 0.26 -6.71
CA GLU A 45 -7.09 0.40 -7.44
C GLU A 45 -7.01 -0.25 -8.82
N ALA A 46 -5.89 -0.11 -9.53
CA ALA A 46 -5.67 -0.80 -10.81
C ALA A 46 -5.70 -2.32 -10.63
N ILE A 47 -4.97 -2.87 -9.64
CA ILE A 47 -4.99 -4.30 -9.31
C ILE A 47 -6.41 -4.78 -8.96
N ALA A 48 -7.21 -3.96 -8.29
CA ALA A 48 -8.59 -4.29 -7.94
C ALA A 48 -9.51 -4.45 -9.15
N THR A 49 -9.26 -3.74 -10.26
CA THR A 49 -10.15 -3.76 -11.43
C THR A 49 -10.28 -5.14 -12.07
N GLU A 50 -9.25 -5.98 -11.92
CA GLU A 50 -9.17 -7.31 -12.51
C GLU A 50 -9.78 -8.41 -11.61
N ASN A 51 -10.24 -8.08 -10.41
CA ASN A 51 -10.77 -9.06 -9.44
C ASN A 51 -12.04 -8.56 -8.74
N GLN A 52 -13.22 -8.95 -9.25
CA GLN A 52 -14.52 -8.52 -8.70
C GLN A 52 -14.74 -8.94 -7.24
N GLU A 53 -14.20 -10.08 -6.82
CA GLU A 53 -14.42 -10.63 -5.47
C GLU A 53 -13.72 -9.78 -4.39
N LEU A 54 -12.50 -9.31 -4.66
CA LEU A 54 -11.70 -8.53 -3.72
C LEU A 54 -11.73 -7.03 -4.00
N LYS A 55 -12.42 -6.60 -5.06
CA LYS A 55 -12.47 -5.20 -5.49
C LYS A 55 -12.95 -4.25 -4.41
N ASP A 56 -14.06 -4.57 -3.76
CA ASP A 56 -14.64 -3.72 -2.72
C ASP A 56 -13.73 -3.65 -1.48
N GLU A 57 -13.16 -4.79 -1.08
CA GLU A 57 -12.24 -4.86 0.05
C GLU A 57 -10.95 -4.07 -0.21
N MET A 58 -10.40 -4.19 -1.43
CA MET A 58 -9.23 -3.44 -1.89
C MET A 58 -9.53 -1.95 -1.97
N GLY A 59 -10.69 -1.57 -2.51
CA GLY A 59 -11.15 -0.18 -2.60
C GLY A 59 -11.27 0.47 -1.22
N GLN A 60 -11.84 -0.23 -0.24
CA GLN A 60 -11.92 0.28 1.14
C GLN A 60 -10.53 0.46 1.77
N ALA A 61 -9.63 -0.50 1.59
CA ALA A 61 -8.26 -0.39 2.13
C ALA A 61 -7.49 0.78 1.47
N CYS A 62 -7.67 0.97 0.16
CA CYS A 62 -7.12 2.08 -0.60
C CYS A 62 -7.67 3.43 -0.13
N PHE A 63 -8.99 3.53 0.07
CA PHE A 63 -9.64 4.72 0.60
C PHE A 63 -9.11 5.10 1.99
N GLU A 64 -8.97 4.13 2.89
CA GLU A 64 -8.43 4.36 4.23
C GLU A 64 -6.97 4.79 4.20
N ALA A 65 -6.14 4.18 3.34
CA ALA A 65 -4.75 4.57 3.16
C ALA A 65 -4.65 6.04 2.71
N ARG A 66 -5.42 6.43 1.68
CA ARG A 66 -5.50 7.81 1.20
C ARG A 66 -5.90 8.77 2.32
N ARG A 67 -6.98 8.47 3.03
CA ARG A 67 -7.47 9.29 4.14
C ARG A 67 -6.42 9.46 5.25
N ALA A 68 -5.67 8.41 5.56
CA ALA A 68 -4.59 8.47 6.54
C ALA A 68 -3.40 9.31 6.05
N GLY A 69 -3.04 9.21 4.77
CA GLY A 69 -2.02 10.06 4.13
C GLY A 69 -2.39 11.54 4.15
N ASP A 70 -3.64 11.87 3.83
CA ASP A 70 -4.15 13.25 3.85
C ASP A 70 -4.22 13.80 5.28
N ALA A 71 -4.61 12.98 6.25
CA ALA A 71 -4.57 13.36 7.66
C ALA A 71 -3.15 13.68 8.14
N ILE A 72 -2.13 12.93 7.68
CA ILE A 72 -0.73 13.23 7.98
C ILE A 72 -0.34 14.58 7.36
N ALA A 73 -0.68 14.83 6.09
CA ALA A 73 -0.38 16.09 5.43
C ALA A 73 -1.00 17.29 6.17
N GLN A 74 -2.28 17.20 6.55
CA GLN A 74 -2.98 18.24 7.32
C GLN A 74 -2.34 18.48 8.69
N LEU A 75 -2.00 17.41 9.43
CA LEU A 75 -1.36 17.54 10.75
C LEU A 75 0.06 18.12 10.68
N THR A 76 0.70 18.07 9.50
CA THR A 76 2.01 18.70 9.26
C THR A 76 1.92 20.13 8.71
N ASP A 77 0.74 20.58 8.29
CA ASP A 77 0.48 21.96 7.85
C ASP A 77 0.19 22.89 9.04
N VAL A 78 1.23 23.08 9.86
CA VAL A 78 1.17 23.97 11.04
C VAL A 78 1.49 25.44 10.66
N GLY A 79 1.67 25.73 9.36
CA GLY A 79 2.06 27.05 8.85
C GLY A 79 0.89 28.02 8.59
N SER A 80 -0.34 27.51 8.51
CA SER A 80 -1.51 28.30 8.10
C SER A 80 -2.54 28.53 9.21
N ALA A 81 -2.31 28.05 10.43
CA ALA A 81 -3.16 28.36 11.58
C ALA A 81 -2.95 29.84 11.95
N VAL A 82 -3.87 30.69 11.48
CA VAL A 82 -4.09 32.05 11.97
C VAL A 82 -3.99 32.03 13.51
N PRO A 83 -3.25 32.94 14.15
CA PRO A 83 -3.20 32.99 15.60
C PRO A 83 -4.56 33.48 16.12
N SER A 84 -5.51 32.55 16.29
CA SER A 84 -6.70 32.79 17.07
C SER A 84 -6.23 33.02 18.50
N GLN A 85 -6.31 34.27 18.94
CA GLN A 85 -6.09 34.66 20.32
C GLN A 85 -7.17 33.99 21.19
N SER A 86 -6.90 32.79 21.69
CA SER A 86 -7.67 32.19 22.78
C SER A 86 -6.80 31.16 23.52
N ASP A 87 -6.36 31.57 24.69
CA ASP A 87 -5.97 30.75 25.85
C ASP A 87 -5.24 29.41 25.60
N GLY A 88 -3.91 29.52 25.49
CA GLY A 88 -3.03 29.04 26.57
C GLY A 88 -2.79 27.54 26.79
N ARG A 89 -3.57 26.60 26.25
CA ARG A 89 -3.34 25.15 26.53
C ARG A 89 -3.61 24.15 25.41
N VAL A 90 -4.04 24.57 24.23
CA VAL A 90 -4.15 23.70 23.05
C VAL A 90 -2.88 23.87 22.20
N THR A 91 -2.51 22.89 21.36
CA THR A 91 -1.65 23.02 20.13
C THR A 91 -0.32 22.27 19.99
N VAL A 92 0.08 21.29 20.84
CA VAL A 92 1.27 20.46 20.49
C VAL A 92 1.17 18.98 20.86
N PHE A 93 0.61 18.65 22.04
CA PHE A 93 0.47 17.24 22.46
C PHE A 93 -0.61 16.49 21.67
N SER A 94 -1.66 17.21 21.26
CA SER A 94 -2.76 16.68 20.45
C SER A 94 -2.29 16.30 19.04
N ASP A 95 -1.42 17.10 18.42
CA ASP A 95 -0.92 16.84 17.06
C ASP A 95 0.04 15.66 17.01
N ARG A 96 0.85 15.46 18.07
CA ARG A 96 1.72 14.27 18.15
C ARG A 96 0.92 12.98 18.30
N THR A 97 -0.12 13.00 19.12
CA THR A 97 -1.02 11.84 19.29
C THR A 97 -1.83 11.57 18.01
N GLY A 98 -2.33 12.63 17.38
CA GLY A 98 -3.02 12.56 16.08
C GLY A 98 -2.12 12.01 14.98
N MET A 99 -0.87 12.46 14.90
CA MET A 99 0.11 12.01 13.91
C MET A 99 0.47 10.53 14.11
N VAL A 100 0.68 10.08 15.35
CA VAL A 100 0.94 8.66 15.64
C VAL A 100 -0.27 7.79 15.24
N LYS A 101 -1.49 8.26 15.51
CA LYS A 101 -2.71 7.56 15.10
C LYS A 101 -2.83 7.50 13.58
N ALA A 102 -2.62 8.60 12.87
CA ALA A 102 -2.68 8.65 11.41
C ALA A 102 -1.60 7.76 10.76
N ALA A 103 -0.37 7.77 11.28
CA ALA A 103 0.70 6.90 10.82
C ALA A 103 0.39 5.41 11.05
N ARG A 104 -0.17 5.04 12.22
CA ARG A 104 -0.58 3.66 12.49
C ARG A 104 -1.70 3.22 11.55
N LEU A 105 -2.69 4.07 11.32
CA LEU A 105 -3.76 3.79 10.36
C LEU A 105 -3.20 3.61 8.95
N LEU A 106 -2.29 4.49 8.52
CA LEU A 106 -1.65 4.37 7.21
C LEU A 106 -0.92 3.03 7.06
N LEU A 107 -0.10 2.64 8.05
CA LEU A 107 0.60 1.35 8.04
C LEU A 107 -0.38 0.17 7.98
N SER A 108 -1.46 0.22 8.76
CA SER A 108 -2.49 -0.82 8.76
C SER A 108 -3.16 -0.95 7.39
N SER A 109 -3.61 0.16 6.80
CA SER A 109 -4.30 0.17 5.51
C SER A 109 -3.37 -0.22 4.36
N VAL A 110 -2.13 0.27 4.34
CA VAL A 110 -1.10 -0.14 3.36
C VAL A 110 -0.82 -1.64 3.46
N THR A 111 -0.66 -2.17 4.67
CA THR A 111 -0.46 -3.61 4.87
C THR A 111 -1.64 -4.41 4.33
N LYS A 112 -2.87 -3.95 4.58
CA LYS A 112 -4.08 -4.58 4.05
C LYS A 112 -4.10 -4.57 2.51
N VAL A 113 -3.77 -3.45 1.86
CA VAL A 113 -3.65 -3.36 0.40
C VAL A 113 -2.62 -4.37 -0.13
N LEU A 114 -1.44 -4.46 0.48
CA LEU A 114 -0.39 -5.39 0.06
C LEU A 114 -0.83 -6.87 0.18
N VAL A 115 -1.49 -7.23 1.29
CA VAL A 115 -2.02 -8.59 1.49
C VAL A 115 -3.12 -8.92 0.48
N LEU A 116 -4.00 -7.96 0.20
CA LEU A 116 -5.05 -8.15 -0.81
C LEU A 116 -4.46 -8.27 -2.22
N ALA A 117 -3.43 -7.50 -2.54
CA ALA A 117 -2.74 -7.58 -3.82
C ALA A 117 -2.11 -8.96 -4.01
N ASP A 118 -1.39 -9.49 -3.01
CA ASP A 118 -0.82 -10.84 -3.08
C ASP A 118 -1.89 -11.91 -3.26
N ARG A 119 -3.04 -11.80 -2.56
CA ARG A 119 -4.18 -12.71 -2.73
C ARG A 119 -4.75 -12.66 -4.15
N ILE A 120 -4.89 -11.46 -4.74
CA ILE A 120 -5.38 -11.29 -6.11
C ILE A 120 -4.42 -11.94 -7.12
N VAL A 121 -3.12 -11.68 -6.99
CA VAL A 121 -2.08 -12.26 -7.86
C VAL A 121 -2.04 -13.79 -7.74
N ILE A 122 -2.12 -14.34 -6.52
CA ILE A 122 -2.21 -15.80 -6.31
C ILE A 122 -3.43 -16.38 -7.04
N LYS A 123 -4.59 -15.74 -6.92
CA LYS A 123 -5.80 -16.19 -7.60
C LYS A 123 -5.65 -16.16 -9.12
N GLN A 124 -5.07 -15.09 -9.68
CA GLN A 124 -4.80 -15.02 -11.12
C GLN A 124 -3.91 -16.17 -11.60
N ILE A 125 -2.84 -16.49 -10.86
CA ILE A 125 -1.94 -17.62 -11.17
C ILE A 125 -2.69 -18.96 -11.12
N ILE A 126 -3.51 -19.18 -10.08
CA ILE A 126 -4.29 -20.42 -9.96
C ILE A 126 -5.30 -20.54 -11.09
N THR A 127 -6.01 -19.45 -11.41
CA THR A 127 -6.97 -19.43 -12.52
C THR A 127 -6.29 -19.71 -13.86
N SER A 128 -5.15 -19.07 -14.13
CA SER A 128 -4.37 -19.31 -15.35
C SER A 128 -3.89 -20.76 -15.43
N ARG A 129 -3.35 -21.33 -14.33
CA ARG A 129 -3.00 -22.76 -14.24
C ARG A 129 -4.19 -23.66 -14.55
N ASN A 130 -5.38 -23.35 -14.02
CA ASN A 130 -6.56 -24.16 -14.24
C ASN A 130 -7.02 -24.13 -15.70
N LYS A 131 -6.91 -22.99 -16.40
CA LYS A 131 -7.15 -22.94 -17.86
C LYS A 131 -6.25 -23.92 -18.60
N VAL A 132 -4.93 -23.84 -18.34
CA VAL A 132 -3.92 -24.74 -18.92
C VAL A 132 -4.30 -26.22 -18.69
N LEU A 133 -4.69 -26.59 -17.46
CA LEU A 133 -5.09 -27.96 -17.15
C LEU A 133 -6.36 -28.39 -17.91
N VAL A 134 -7.35 -27.51 -18.02
CA VAL A 134 -8.58 -27.80 -18.77
C VAL A 134 -8.28 -27.99 -20.25
N THR A 135 -7.47 -27.13 -20.85
CA THR A 135 -7.14 -27.21 -22.28
C THR A 135 -6.25 -28.41 -22.58
N LEU A 136 -5.36 -28.79 -21.65
CA LEU A 136 -4.58 -30.02 -21.75
C LEU A 136 -5.48 -31.28 -21.72
N ASP A 137 -6.44 -31.32 -20.80
CA ASP A 137 -7.42 -32.43 -20.71
C ASP A 137 -8.28 -32.54 -21.98
N HIS A 138 -8.60 -31.42 -22.64
CA HIS A 138 -9.24 -31.43 -23.95
C HIS A 138 -8.30 -31.95 -25.05
N LEU A 139 -7.03 -31.54 -25.02
CA LEU A 139 -6.01 -31.97 -25.98
C LEU A 139 -5.79 -33.49 -25.93
N GLU A 140 -5.92 -34.12 -24.76
CA GLU A 140 -5.84 -35.58 -24.60
C GLU A 140 -7.03 -36.34 -25.20
N ARG A 141 -8.17 -35.67 -25.42
CA ARG A 141 -9.43 -36.28 -25.89
C ARG A 141 -9.72 -36.04 -27.36
N VAL A 142 -8.91 -35.26 -28.07
CA VAL A 142 -9.14 -34.92 -29.48
C VAL A 142 -9.14 -36.16 -30.36
N SER A 143 -10.04 -36.16 -31.35
CA SER A 143 -10.22 -37.30 -32.25
C SER A 143 -9.86 -36.99 -33.71
N THR A 144 -9.61 -35.71 -34.01
CA THR A 144 -9.25 -35.24 -35.36
C THR A 144 -8.03 -34.33 -35.34
N PHE A 145 -7.27 -34.33 -36.43
CA PHE A 145 -6.09 -33.45 -36.55
C PHE A 145 -6.47 -31.96 -36.55
N GLN A 146 -7.60 -31.59 -37.16
CA GLN A 146 -8.08 -30.21 -37.18
C GLN A 146 -8.38 -29.71 -35.75
N GLU A 147 -9.09 -30.51 -34.96
CA GLU A 147 -9.39 -30.23 -33.56
C GLU A 147 -8.10 -30.16 -32.72
N PHE A 148 -7.18 -31.10 -32.95
CA PHE A 148 -5.86 -31.08 -32.30
C PHE A 148 -5.13 -29.75 -32.56
N VAL A 149 -5.04 -29.28 -33.80
CA VAL A 149 -4.34 -28.02 -34.13
C VAL A 149 -5.01 -26.82 -33.44
N GLN A 150 -6.34 -26.78 -33.38
CA GLN A 150 -7.07 -25.70 -32.72
C GLN A 150 -6.83 -25.68 -31.21
N ILE A 151 -7.00 -26.82 -30.54
CA ILE A 151 -6.83 -26.92 -29.07
C ILE A 151 -5.36 -26.75 -28.68
N PHE A 152 -4.43 -27.28 -29.47
CA PHE A 152 -2.99 -27.10 -29.24
C PHE A 152 -2.58 -25.62 -29.31
N SER A 153 -3.13 -24.86 -30.27
CA SER A 153 -2.91 -23.42 -30.35
C SER A 153 -3.44 -22.68 -29.12
N GLN A 154 -4.62 -23.07 -28.62
CA GLN A 154 -5.18 -22.48 -27.40
C GLN A 154 -4.32 -22.81 -26.17
N PHE A 155 -3.92 -24.07 -26.02
CA PHE A 155 -3.03 -24.53 -24.96
C PHE A 155 -1.72 -23.74 -24.95
N GLY A 156 -1.11 -23.54 -26.13
CA GLY A 156 0.10 -22.74 -26.28
C GLY A 156 -0.08 -21.29 -25.80
N ASN A 157 -1.18 -20.65 -26.15
CA ASN A 157 -1.49 -19.28 -25.70
C ASN A 157 -1.66 -19.19 -24.18
N GLU A 158 -2.40 -20.13 -23.59
CA GLU A 158 -2.62 -20.19 -22.13
C GLU A 158 -1.32 -20.48 -21.37
N MET A 159 -0.45 -21.33 -21.92
CA MET A 159 0.87 -21.61 -21.37
C MET A 159 1.78 -20.38 -21.38
N VAL A 160 1.74 -19.57 -22.43
CA VAL A 160 2.48 -18.30 -22.50
C VAL A 160 1.95 -17.32 -21.45
N GLU A 161 0.63 -17.15 -21.33
CA GLU A 161 0.00 -16.32 -20.28
C GLU A 161 0.44 -16.80 -18.87
N PHE A 162 0.40 -18.11 -18.63
CA PHE A 162 0.81 -18.70 -17.35
C PHE A 162 2.30 -18.51 -17.05
N ALA A 163 3.17 -18.64 -18.05
CA ALA A 163 4.61 -18.42 -17.92
C ALA A 163 4.92 -16.96 -17.56
N HIS A 164 4.22 -16.00 -18.17
CA HIS A 164 4.36 -14.58 -17.82
C HIS A 164 3.96 -14.31 -16.36
N LEU A 165 2.78 -14.78 -15.94
CA LEU A 165 2.27 -14.58 -14.57
C LEU A 165 3.16 -15.21 -13.49
N THR A 166 3.79 -16.36 -13.81
CA THR A 166 4.67 -17.05 -12.86
C THR A 166 6.10 -16.50 -12.86
N GLY A 167 6.60 -16.04 -14.00
CA GLY A 167 7.90 -15.39 -14.13
C GLY A 167 7.97 -14.06 -13.38
N ASP A 168 6.94 -13.22 -13.49
CA ASP A 168 6.85 -11.93 -12.78
C ASP A 168 6.89 -12.13 -11.25
N ARG A 169 6.34 -13.24 -10.75
CA ARG A 169 6.35 -13.57 -9.31
C ARG A 169 7.69 -14.10 -8.82
N GLN A 170 8.45 -14.82 -9.65
CA GLN A 170 9.75 -15.39 -9.25
C GLN A 170 10.80 -14.30 -9.02
N ASN A 171 10.76 -13.20 -9.79
CA ASN A 171 11.67 -12.05 -9.62
C ASN A 171 11.46 -11.25 -8.32
N VAL A 172 10.41 -11.53 -7.54
CA VAL A 172 10.10 -10.83 -6.28
C VAL A 172 10.61 -11.59 -5.05
N ARG A 173 11.11 -12.83 -5.20
CA ARG A 173 11.82 -13.50 -4.09
C ARG A 173 13.18 -12.82 -3.90
N PRO A 174 13.52 -12.36 -2.68
CA PRO A 174 14.90 -11.99 -2.41
C PRO A 174 15.76 -13.23 -2.63
N GLU A 175 16.77 -13.12 -3.50
CA GLU A 175 17.84 -14.11 -3.53
C GLU A 175 18.42 -14.20 -2.11
N GLY A 176 18.61 -15.44 -1.65
CA GLY A 176 18.81 -15.78 -0.24
C GLY A 176 20.02 -15.16 0.43
#